data_AF-A0A2N3FLH7-F1
#
_entry.id   AF-A0A2N3FLH7-F1
#
_cell.length_a   1.000
_cell.length_b   1.000
_cell.length_c   1.000
_cell.angle_alpha   90.00
_cell.angle_beta   90.00
_cell.angle_gamma   90.00
#
_symmetry.space_group_name_H-M   'P 1'
#
loop_
_entity.id
_entity.type
_entity.pdbx_description
1 polymer ?
#
loop_
_entity_poly.entity_id
_entity_poly.type
_entity_poly.pdbx_seq_one_letter_code
_entity_poly.pdbx_strand_id
1 'polypeptide(L)'
;MAASFCRGDTVKKFHTAPQTHDDGFTLAELMVVIFIIGILALTAIASYRSITARAAEAACLSNQRTLYSALNVYSAEKGEFPGTTSLDFLEGYANTWDFISVCPLDKSPLTFDPIAGTITCPNHPFIN
;
A
#
# COMPACT_ATOMS: atom_id res chain seq x y z
N MET A 1 -13.94 -88.83 -36.60
CA MET A 1 -13.90 -88.00 -37.81
C MET A 1 -15.02 -86.97 -37.65
N ALA A 2 -14.83 -85.67 -37.46
CA ALA A 2 -13.66 -84.80 -37.46
C ALA A 2 -13.80 -83.78 -36.32
N ALA A 3 -12.66 -83.28 -35.86
CA ALA A 3 -12.56 -82.13 -34.98
C ALA A 3 -13.00 -80.86 -35.73
N SER A 4 -13.73 -79.97 -35.06
CA SER A 4 -13.73 -78.55 -35.43
C SER A 4 -13.77 -77.72 -34.17
N PHE A 5 -12.57 -77.30 -33.82
CA PHE A 5 -12.16 -76.45 -32.73
C PHE A 5 -12.40 -75.00 -33.16
N CYS A 6 -13.45 -74.35 -32.64
CA CYS A 6 -13.57 -72.90 -32.71
C CYS A 6 -12.94 -72.30 -31.45
N ARG A 7 -11.69 -71.88 -31.62
CA ARG A 7 -10.83 -71.18 -30.69
C ARG A 7 -11.38 -69.78 -30.42
N GLY A 8 -11.97 -69.58 -29.24
CA GLY A 8 -12.31 -68.25 -28.72
C GLY A 8 -11.14 -67.66 -27.95
N ASP A 9 -10.14 -67.13 -28.67
CA ASP A 9 -9.07 -66.35 -28.05
C ASP A 9 -9.65 -64.98 -27.62
N THR A 10 -10.12 -64.88 -26.38
CA THR A 10 -10.50 -63.59 -25.78
C THR A 10 -9.22 -62.81 -25.46
N VAL A 11 -8.82 -61.94 -26.39
CA VAL A 11 -7.78 -60.93 -26.20
C VAL A 11 -8.19 -60.02 -25.05
N LYS A 12 -7.59 -60.22 -23.86
CA LYS A 12 -7.68 -59.28 -22.74
C LYS A 12 -7.02 -57.96 -23.17
N LYS A 13 -7.83 -56.94 -23.46
CA LYS A 13 -7.35 -55.56 -23.63
C LYS A 13 -6.77 -55.07 -22.31
N PHE A 14 -5.44 -55.04 -22.22
CA PHE A 14 -4.73 -54.25 -21.21
C PHE A 14 -5.00 -52.78 -21.51
N HIS A 15 -5.96 -52.19 -20.81
CA HIS A 15 -6.07 -50.74 -20.69
C HIS A 15 -4.94 -50.27 -19.77
N THR A 16 -3.79 -49.95 -20.34
CA THR A 16 -2.74 -49.22 -19.64
C THR A 16 -3.20 -47.77 -19.51
N ALA A 17 -3.87 -47.44 -18.40
CA ALA A 17 -4.12 -46.06 -18.04
C ALA A 17 -2.77 -45.38 -17.74
N PRO A 18 -2.50 -44.17 -18.25
CA PRO A 18 -1.29 -43.43 -17.93
C PRO A 18 -1.25 -43.20 -16.42
N GLN A 19 -0.22 -43.75 -15.76
CA GLN A 19 0.08 -43.47 -14.35
C GLN A 19 0.63 -42.03 -14.30
N THR A 20 -0.23 -41.05 -14.03
CA THR A 20 0.24 -39.72 -13.64
C THR A 20 0.83 -39.87 -12.23
N HIS A 21 2.14 -39.74 -12.10
CA HIS A 21 2.76 -39.62 -10.79
C HIS A 21 2.26 -38.31 -10.18
N ASP A 22 1.39 -38.42 -9.18
CA ASP A 22 1.03 -37.29 -8.31
C ASP A 22 2.21 -37.04 -7.37
N ASP A 23 3.20 -36.29 -7.85
CA ASP A 23 4.33 -35.82 -7.06
C ASP A 23 3.84 -34.76 -6.06
N GLY A 24 3.72 -35.15 -4.80
CA GLY A 24 3.38 -34.25 -3.70
C GLY A 24 4.60 -33.48 -3.16
N PHE A 25 4.39 -32.23 -2.73
CA PHE A 25 5.39 -31.45 -2.00
C PHE A 25 5.82 -32.18 -0.73
N THR A 26 7.13 -32.24 -0.47
CA THR A 26 7.63 -32.86 0.75
C THR A 26 7.39 -31.94 1.96
N LEU A 27 7.12 -32.52 3.13
CA LEU A 27 6.93 -31.74 4.36
C LEU A 27 8.18 -30.90 4.68
N ALA A 28 9.37 -31.44 4.41
CA ALA A 28 10.64 -30.75 4.61
C ALA A 28 10.80 -29.53 3.70
N GLU A 29 10.34 -29.62 2.45
CA GLU A 29 10.38 -28.51 1.49
C GLU A 29 9.51 -27.34 1.95
N LEU A 30 8.31 -27.62 2.48
CA LEU A 30 7.47 -26.59 3.07
C LEU A 30 8.12 -25.95 4.32
N MET A 31 8.80 -26.74 5.16
CA MET A 31 9.45 -26.21 6.38
C MET A 31 10.56 -25.21 6.07
N VAL A 32 11.38 -25.47 5.05
CA VAL A 32 12.44 -24.53 4.66
C VAL A 32 11.84 -23.24 4.09
N VAL A 33 10.74 -23.33 3.35
CA VAL A 33 10.06 -22.15 2.78
C VAL A 33 9.52 -21.23 3.89
N ILE A 34 8.80 -21.77 4.88
CA ILE A 34 8.29 -20.95 5.98
C ILE A 34 9.41 -20.38 6.85
N PHE A 35 10.53 -21.09 6.97
CA PHE A 35 11.71 -20.61 7.68
C PHE A 35 12.34 -19.38 7.00
N ILE A 36 12.51 -19.43 5.67
CA ILE A 36 13.03 -18.30 4.90
C ILE A 36 12.06 -17.11 4.95
N ILE A 37 10.75 -17.36 4.78
CA ILE A 37 9.72 -16.31 4.87
C ILE A 37 9.74 -15.64 6.26
N GLY A 38 9.96 -16.42 7.33
CA GLY A 38 10.07 -15.88 8.68
C GLY A 38 11.21 -14.88 8.85
N ILE A 39 12.39 -15.18 8.29
CA ILE A 39 13.55 -14.27 8.31
C ILE A 39 13.23 -12.98 7.54
N LEU A 40 12.68 -13.12 6.33
CA LEU A 40 12.33 -11.97 5.48
C LEU A 40 11.28 -11.07 6.17
N ALA A 41 10.23 -11.65 6.76
CA ALA A 41 9.18 -10.89 7.44
C ALA A 41 9.70 -10.09 8.63
N LEU A 42 10.59 -10.67 9.45
CA LEU A 42 11.18 -9.96 10.60
C LEU A 42 11.98 -8.73 10.17
N THR A 43 12.82 -8.87 9.13
CA THR A 43 13.60 -7.73 8.62
C THR A 43 12.72 -6.65 8.00
N ALA A 44 11.65 -7.04 7.30
CA ALA A 44 10.71 -6.10 6.69
C ALA A 44 10.01 -5.21 7.72
N ILE A 45 9.52 -5.79 8.83
CA ILE A 45 8.80 -5.05 9.89
C ILE A 45 9.66 -3.93 10.49
N ALA A 46 10.94 -4.20 10.76
CA ALA A 46 11.85 -3.20 11.31
C ALA A 46 12.07 -2.02 10.36
N SER A 47 12.16 -2.28 9.06
CA SER A 47 12.38 -1.25 8.04
C SER A 47 11.12 -0.45 7.69
N TYR A 48 9.93 -1.04 7.80
CA TYR A 48 8.68 -0.45 7.32
C TYR A 48 8.36 0.88 8.01
N ARG A 49 8.54 0.97 9.34
CA ARG A 49 8.17 2.16 10.12
C ARG A 49 8.94 3.42 9.71
N SER A 50 10.22 3.29 9.35
CA SER A 50 11.04 4.43 8.94
C SER A 50 10.70 4.88 7.51
N ILE A 51 10.41 3.93 6.62
CA ILE A 51 9.99 4.22 5.25
C ILE A 51 8.66 4.97 5.24
N THR A 52 7.67 4.53 6.02
CA THR A 52 6.37 5.21 6.12
C THR A 52 6.49 6.60 6.73
N ALA A 53 7.35 6.80 7.73
CA ALA A 53 7.58 8.11 8.32
C ALA A 53 8.16 9.11 7.30
N ARG A 54 9.18 8.68 6.54
CA ARG A 54 9.78 9.51 5.48
C ARG A 54 8.82 9.79 4.32
N ALA A 55 7.97 8.81 3.97
CA ALA A 55 6.93 9.00 2.96
C ALA A 55 5.89 10.02 3.44
N ALA A 56 5.48 9.96 4.71
CA ALA A 56 4.56 10.92 5.32
C ALA A 56 5.15 12.33 5.37
N GLU A 57 6.44 12.47 5.68
CA GLU A 57 7.17 13.74 5.64
C GLU A 57 7.16 14.36 4.24
N ALA A 58 7.53 13.58 3.21
CA ALA A 58 7.53 14.03 1.83
C ALA A 58 6.12 14.44 1.36
N ALA A 59 5.09 13.69 1.77
CA ALA A 59 3.70 14.01 1.48
C ALA A 59 3.24 15.29 2.20
N CYS A 60 3.63 15.49 3.47
CA CYS A 60 3.34 16.72 4.22
C CYS A 60 3.93 17.96 3.52
N LEU A 61 5.20 17.92 3.13
CA LEU A 61 5.85 19.00 2.37
C LEU A 61 5.19 19.26 1.01
N SER A 62 4.65 18.21 0.37
CA SER A 62 3.86 18.37 -0.86
C SER A 62 2.53 19.07 -0.59
N ASN A 63 1.78 18.62 0.43
CA ASN A 63 0.51 19.22 0.83
C ASN A 63 0.67 20.69 1.21
N GLN A 64 1.70 21.00 2.00
CA GLN A 64 2.03 22.36 2.41
C GLN A 64 2.25 23.28 1.19
N ARG A 65 3.00 22.83 0.17
CA ARG A 65 3.20 23.57 -1.08
C ARG A 65 1.90 23.82 -1.85
N THR A 66 1.04 22.82 -1.93
CA THR A 66 -0.29 22.97 -2.54
C THR A 66 -1.13 24.00 -1.79
N LEU A 67 -1.12 23.95 -0.46
CA LEU A 67 -1.84 24.90 0.37
C LEU A 67 -1.27 26.31 0.29
N TYR A 68 0.05 26.49 0.20
CA TYR A 68 0.66 27.80 -0.06
C TYR A 68 0.23 28.36 -1.42
N SER A 69 0.15 27.53 -2.46
CA SER A 69 -0.39 27.96 -3.75
C SER A 69 -1.83 28.45 -3.60
N ALA A 70 -2.67 27.72 -2.88
CA ALA A 70 -4.05 28.10 -2.64
C ALA A 70 -4.16 29.37 -1.75
N LEU A 71 -3.27 29.53 -0.76
CA LEU A 71 -3.19 30.72 0.09
C LEU A 71 -2.80 31.96 -0.73
N ASN A 72 -1.88 31.82 -1.67
CA ASN A 72 -1.51 32.90 -2.57
C ASN A 72 -2.67 33.33 -3.47
N VAL A 73 -3.48 32.38 -3.96
CA VAL A 73 -4.70 32.68 -4.71
C VAL A 73 -5.72 33.40 -3.82
N TYR A 74 -5.97 32.89 -2.62
CA TYR A 74 -6.85 33.53 -1.64
C TYR A 74 -6.40 34.98 -1.33
N SER A 75 -5.11 35.19 -1.07
CA SER A 75 -4.54 36.49 -0.77
C SER A 75 -4.63 37.44 -1.97
N ALA A 76 -4.44 36.94 -3.20
CA ALA A 76 -4.61 37.73 -4.41
C ALA A 76 -6.07 38.20 -4.61
N GLU A 77 -7.05 37.39 -4.19
CA GLU A 77 -8.48 37.74 -4.31
C GLU A 77 -8.98 38.64 -3.17
N LYS A 78 -8.53 38.39 -1.93
CA LYS A 78 -9.00 39.12 -0.74
C LYS A 78 -8.14 40.32 -0.37
N GLY A 79 -6.92 40.39 -0.87
CA GLY A 79 -5.96 41.45 -0.58
C GLY A 79 -5.33 41.39 0.81
N GLU A 80 -5.63 40.37 1.61
CA GLU A 80 -5.14 40.20 2.98
C GLU A 80 -4.83 38.72 3.27
N PHE A 81 -3.87 38.47 4.16
CA PHE A 81 -3.65 37.14 4.74
C PHE A 81 -4.66 36.87 5.87
N PRO A 82 -5.13 35.63 6.02
CA PRO A 82 -6.11 35.28 7.04
C PRO A 82 -5.46 35.32 8.43
N GLY A 83 -6.09 36.00 9.39
CA GLY A 83 -5.66 36.04 10.80
C GLY A 83 -6.13 34.85 11.64
N THR A 84 -6.57 33.75 11.04
CA THR A 84 -7.08 32.55 11.73
C THR A 84 -6.06 31.41 11.66
N THR A 85 -6.08 30.53 12.65
CA THR A 85 -5.24 29.32 12.64
C THR A 85 -5.85 28.14 11.89
N SER A 86 -7.16 28.19 11.61
CA SER A 86 -7.87 27.16 10.85
C SER A 86 -7.69 27.36 9.35
N LEU A 87 -7.60 26.26 8.58
CA LEU A 87 -7.46 26.28 7.11
C LEU A 87 -8.80 26.18 6.37
N ASP A 88 -9.93 26.33 7.04
CA ASP A 88 -11.26 26.11 6.43
C ASP A 88 -11.60 27.17 5.38
N PHE A 89 -11.06 28.39 5.53
CA PHE A 89 -11.24 29.48 4.55
C PHE A 89 -10.70 29.11 3.16
N LEU A 90 -9.84 28.11 3.13
CA LEU A 90 -9.11 27.67 1.98
C LEU A 90 -9.93 26.64 1.18
N GLU A 91 -10.96 25.99 1.75
CA GLU A 91 -11.80 24.92 1.14
C GLU A 91 -12.34 25.21 -0.29
N GLY A 92 -12.40 26.46 -0.72
CA GLY A 92 -12.75 26.83 -2.11
C GLY A 92 -11.61 26.78 -3.13
N TYR A 93 -10.36 26.74 -2.70
CA TYR A 93 -9.17 27.09 -3.50
C TYR A 93 -8.25 25.92 -3.86
N ALA A 94 -8.55 24.72 -3.40
CA ALA A 94 -7.83 23.49 -3.75
C ALA A 94 -8.83 22.39 -4.11
N ASN A 95 -8.37 21.44 -4.91
CA ASN A 95 -9.26 20.44 -5.49
C ASN A 95 -9.31 19.14 -4.66
N THR A 96 -8.53 19.05 -3.58
CA THR A 96 -8.31 17.81 -2.80
C THR A 96 -8.25 18.06 -1.29
N TRP A 97 -9.14 18.92 -0.78
CA TRP A 97 -9.15 19.38 0.63
C TRP A 97 -9.06 18.28 1.67
N ASP A 98 -9.87 17.24 1.53
CA ASP A 98 -9.94 16.12 2.49
C ASP A 98 -8.58 15.42 2.71
N PHE A 99 -7.71 15.42 1.70
CA PHE A 99 -6.40 14.76 1.76
C PHE A 99 -5.26 15.71 2.10
N ILE A 100 -5.38 16.99 1.73
CA ILE A 100 -4.31 17.97 1.93
C ILE A 100 -4.44 18.72 3.25
N SER A 101 -5.63 18.76 3.87
CA SER A 101 -5.89 19.46 5.13
C SER A 101 -5.44 18.67 6.37
N VAL A 102 -5.10 17.39 6.20
CA VAL A 102 -4.69 16.49 7.28
C VAL A 102 -3.25 16.02 7.10
N CYS A 103 -2.56 15.78 8.22
CA CYS A 103 -1.21 15.24 8.23
C CYS A 103 -1.22 13.74 7.86
N PRO A 104 -0.37 13.28 6.91
CA PRO A 104 -0.34 11.88 6.48
C PRO A 104 0.09 10.86 7.56
N LEU A 105 0.73 11.31 8.64
CA LEU A 105 1.22 10.46 9.72
C LEU A 105 0.15 10.21 10.79
N ASP A 106 -0.39 11.29 11.36
CA ASP A 106 -1.27 11.24 12.53
C ASP A 106 -2.73 11.58 12.22
N LYS A 107 -3.03 11.94 10.96
CA LYS A 107 -4.35 12.43 10.50
C LYS A 107 -4.85 13.67 11.24
N SER A 108 -3.99 14.33 12.02
CA SER A 108 -4.30 15.60 12.65
C SER A 108 -4.49 16.69 11.59
N PRO A 109 -5.40 17.65 11.78
CA PRO A 109 -5.54 18.77 10.86
C PRO A 109 -4.26 19.62 10.85
N LEU A 110 -3.91 20.12 9.68
CA LEU A 110 -2.87 21.14 9.51
C LEU A 110 -3.35 22.46 10.10
N THR A 111 -2.41 23.22 10.63
CA THR A 111 -2.68 24.54 11.22
C THR A 111 -1.94 25.62 10.44
N PHE A 112 -2.57 26.78 10.28
CA PHE A 112 -1.91 27.97 9.78
C PHE A 112 -1.39 28.81 10.95
N ASP A 113 -0.15 29.25 10.89
CA ASP A 113 0.35 30.30 11.78
C ASP A 113 0.23 31.65 11.05
N PRO A 114 -0.70 32.54 11.46
CA PRO A 114 -0.90 33.83 10.82
C PRO A 114 0.24 34.82 11.07
N ILE A 115 1.10 34.58 12.06
CA ILE A 115 2.24 35.45 12.39
C ILE A 115 3.45 35.03 11.55
N ALA A 116 3.71 33.73 11.45
CA ALA A 116 4.81 33.20 10.64
C ALA A 116 4.46 33.10 9.14
N GLY A 117 3.17 33.08 8.80
CA GLY A 117 2.69 32.82 7.44
C GLY A 117 2.96 31.38 6.99
N THR A 118 3.13 30.44 7.93
CA THR A 118 3.49 29.05 7.65
C THR A 118 2.35 28.09 7.94
N ILE A 119 2.33 26.97 7.22
CA ILE A 119 1.39 25.87 7.47
C ILE A 119 2.15 24.75 8.17
N THR A 120 1.73 24.35 9.36
CA THR A 120 2.45 23.40 10.21
C THR A 120 1.60 22.17 10.57
N CYS A 121 2.27 21.04 10.78
CA CYS A 121 1.68 19.83 11.32
C CYS A 121 1.94 19.80 12.84
N PRO A 122 0.92 19.87 13.71
CA PRO A 122 1.11 20.00 15.16
C PRO A 122 1.90 18.86 15.82
N ASN A 123 1.87 17.66 15.23
CA ASN A 123 2.46 16.44 15.81
C ASN A 123 3.59 15.85 14.96
N HIS A 124 4.14 16.58 13.98
CA HIS A 124 5.17 16.01 13.10
C HIS A 124 6.57 16.08 13.72
N PRO A 125 7.29 14.95 13.89
CA PRO A 125 8.56 14.92 14.63
C PRO A 125 9.74 15.65 13.96
N PHE A 126 9.63 16.03 12.69
CA PHE A 126 10.73 16.65 11.91
C PHE A 126 10.36 17.96 11.18
N ILE A 127 9.11 18.42 11.30
CA ILE A 127 8.64 19.64 10.64
C ILE A 127 7.72 20.37 11.63
N ASN A 128 8.31 21.21 12.48
CA ASN A 128 7.60 22.20 13.29
C ASN A 128 7.91 23.59 12.74
#